data_AF-A0A497KYB1-F1
#
_entry.id   AF-A0A497KYB1-F1
#
_cell.length_a   1.000
_cell.length_b   1.000
_cell.length_c   1.000
_cell.angle_alpha   90.00
_cell.angle_beta   90.00
_cell.angle_gamma   90.00
#
_symmetry.space_group_name_H-M   'P 1'
#
loop_
_entity.id
_entity.type
_entity.pdbx_description
1 polymer ?
#
loop_
_entity_poly.entity_id
_entity_poly.type
_entity_poly.pdbx_seq_one_letter_code
_entity_poly.pdbx_strand_id
1 'polypeptide(L)'
;MVDGLFWEDLQLTEEDEEKVIRKTAEIIHRFGLDAAAILMIESIKPLAYIGGQMGRFLISPFLPAISEDLGRKGDIFLRVFEKRENVEKLLSLLEEMAKEEERRPQETFENDEKEHKKRGWRRLIPFL
;
A
#
# COMPACT_ATOMS: atom_id res chain seq x y z
N MET A 1 -5.56 16.58 -4.60
CA MET A 1 -6.08 15.59 -5.55
C MET A 1 -5.44 14.29 -5.11
N VAL A 2 -6.21 13.41 -4.46
CA VAL A 2 -5.69 12.09 -4.08
C VAL A 2 -5.69 11.30 -5.37
N ASP A 3 -4.51 11.15 -5.95
CA ASP A 3 -4.30 10.21 -7.04
C ASP A 3 -4.33 8.79 -6.44
N GLY A 4 -5.53 8.36 -6.06
CA GLY A 4 -5.80 7.09 -5.41
C GLY A 4 -5.65 5.93 -6.40
N LEU A 5 -5.08 4.80 -5.94
CA LEU A 5 -5.06 3.47 -6.57
C LEU A 5 -5.75 3.39 -7.96
N PHE A 6 -5.09 3.91 -9.00
CA PHE A 6 -5.65 3.99 -10.36
C PHE A 6 -5.25 2.76 -11.16
N TRP A 7 -5.86 1.62 -10.84
CA TRP A 7 -5.54 0.33 -11.48
C TRP A 7 -6.67 -0.21 -12.34
N GLU A 8 -7.61 0.65 -12.69
CA GLU A 8 -8.88 0.26 -13.28
C GLU A 8 -8.73 -0.57 -14.56
N ASP A 9 -7.71 -0.33 -15.38
CA ASP A 9 -7.58 -1.01 -16.69
C ASP A 9 -6.37 -1.95 -16.79
N LEU A 10 -5.80 -2.39 -15.65
CA LEU A 10 -4.64 -3.29 -15.65
C LEU A 10 -5.03 -4.70 -16.12
N GLN A 11 -4.17 -5.29 -16.97
CA GLN A 11 -4.36 -6.65 -17.49
C GLN A 11 -3.68 -7.72 -16.63
N LEU A 12 -3.22 -7.36 -15.43
CA LEU A 12 -2.43 -8.22 -14.53
C LEU A 12 -1.20 -8.84 -15.25
N THR A 13 -0.58 -8.06 -16.13
CA THR A 13 0.74 -8.38 -16.68
C THR A 13 1.81 -8.19 -15.60
N GLU A 14 3.00 -8.77 -15.78
CA GLU A 14 4.11 -8.56 -14.82
C GLU A 14 4.45 -7.08 -14.62
N GLU A 15 4.37 -6.27 -15.68
CA GLU A 15 4.58 -4.82 -15.62
C GLU A 15 3.49 -4.11 -14.80
N ASP A 16 2.24 -4.55 -14.95
CA ASP A 16 1.11 -4.00 -14.20
C ASP A 16 1.20 -4.33 -12.72
N GLU A 17 1.62 -5.56 -12.38
CA GLU A 17 1.90 -5.97 -11.00
C GLU A 17 2.99 -5.11 -10.37
N GLU A 18 4.09 -4.87 -11.10
CA GLU A 18 5.18 -4.03 -10.65
C GLU A 18 4.73 -2.58 -10.36
N LYS A 19 3.84 -2.02 -11.19
CA LYS A 19 3.23 -0.69 -10.95
C LYS A 19 2.42 -0.66 -9.65
N VAL A 20 1.61 -1.68 -9.41
CA VAL A 20 0.79 -1.80 -8.18
C VAL A 20 1.69 -1.91 -6.95
N ILE A 21 2.71 -2.76 -7.01
CA ILE A 21 3.68 -2.97 -5.92
C ILE A 21 4.40 -1.65 -5.60
N ARG A 22 4.99 -1.01 -6.62
CA ARG A 22 5.74 0.24 -6.46
C ARG A 22 4.88 1.34 -5.85
N LYS A 23 3.66 1.52 -6.34
CA LYS A 23 2.77 2.56 -5.82
C LYS A 23 2.31 2.26 -4.39
N THR A 24 2.12 0.99 -4.07
CA THR A 24 1.81 0.57 -2.69
C THR A 24 2.97 0.96 -1.77
N ALA A 25 4.22 0.66 -2.16
CA ALA A 25 5.42 1.07 -1.42
C ALA A 25 5.50 2.60 -1.28
N GLU A 26 5.32 3.36 -2.37
CA GLU A 26 5.32 4.83 -2.35
C GLU A 26 4.28 5.43 -1.41
N ILE A 27 3.08 4.82 -1.34
CA ILE A 27 2.02 5.28 -0.45
C ILE A 27 2.43 5.03 1.01
N ILE A 28 2.87 3.81 1.34
CA ILE A 28 3.32 3.45 2.70
C ILE A 28 4.45 4.38 3.16
N HIS A 29 5.46 4.56 2.31
CA HIS A 29 6.62 5.40 2.57
C HIS A 29 6.25 6.87 2.77
N ARG A 30 5.37 7.41 1.90
CA ARG A 30 4.87 8.79 2.03
C ARG A 30 4.16 9.04 3.36
N PHE A 31 3.58 8.01 3.97
CA PHE A 31 2.94 8.11 5.28
C PHE A 31 3.90 7.80 6.45
N GLY A 32 5.18 7.51 6.18
CA GLY A 32 6.18 7.15 7.19
C GLY A 32 5.88 5.82 7.87
N LEU A 33 5.22 4.89 7.16
CA LEU A 33 4.75 3.62 7.72
C LEU A 33 5.64 2.42 7.35
N ASP A 34 6.83 2.63 6.79
CA ASP A 34 7.70 1.56 6.26
C ASP A 34 7.98 0.48 7.30
N ALA A 35 8.51 0.85 8.47
CA ALA A 35 8.85 -0.08 9.53
C ALA A 35 7.62 -0.84 10.08
N ALA A 36 6.49 -0.15 10.21
CA ALA A 36 5.24 -0.76 10.69
C ALA A 36 4.69 -1.75 9.65
N ALA A 37 4.74 -1.39 8.36
CA ALA A 37 4.32 -2.24 7.27
C ALA A 37 5.22 -3.48 7.14
N ILE A 38 6.55 -3.31 7.19
CA ILE A 38 7.53 -4.41 7.18
C ILE A 38 7.23 -5.39 8.31
N LEU A 39 7.10 -4.90 9.54
CA LEU A 39 6.82 -5.74 10.71
C LEU A 39 5.49 -6.50 10.57
N MET A 40 4.44 -5.82 10.12
CA MET A 40 3.13 -6.43 9.92
C MET A 40 3.17 -7.51 8.84
N ILE A 41 3.76 -7.20 7.68
CA ILE A 41 3.86 -8.10 6.54
C ILE A 41 4.68 -9.35 6.91
N GLU A 42 5.85 -9.17 7.52
CA GLU A 42 6.68 -10.28 8.01
C GLU A 42 5.95 -11.17 9.02
N SER A 43 5.17 -10.58 9.93
CA SER A 43 4.41 -11.33 10.93
C SER A 43 3.32 -12.21 10.32
N ILE A 44 2.77 -11.82 9.16
CA ILE A 44 1.69 -12.55 8.47
C ILE A 44 2.16 -13.31 7.22
N LYS A 45 3.44 -13.23 6.83
CA LYS A 45 4.01 -13.97 5.70
C LYS A 45 3.66 -15.47 5.70
N PRO A 46 3.68 -16.20 6.85
CA PRO A 46 3.27 -17.60 6.89
C PRO A 46 1.80 -17.83 6.49
N LEU A 47 0.94 -16.84 6.71
CA LEU A 47 -0.49 -16.88 6.38
C LEU A 47 -0.76 -16.49 4.92
N ALA A 48 0.19 -15.87 4.21
CA ALA A 48 0.00 -15.45 2.82
C ALA A 48 -0.38 -16.62 1.89
N TYR A 49 0.12 -17.84 2.17
CA TYR A 49 -0.26 -19.06 1.46
C TYR A 49 -1.77 -19.39 1.54
N ILE A 50 -2.45 -18.95 2.61
CA ILE A 50 -3.89 -19.14 2.85
C ILE A 50 -4.66 -17.82 2.59
N GLY A 51 -3.94 -16.74 2.26
CA GLY A 51 -4.44 -15.38 2.16
C GLY A 51 -5.49 -15.19 1.05
N GLY A 52 -5.39 -15.91 -0.07
CA GLY A 52 -6.38 -15.83 -1.14
C GLY A 52 -7.77 -16.33 -0.71
N GLN A 53 -7.84 -17.46 -0.01
CA GLN A 53 -9.09 -18.03 0.49
C GLN A 53 -9.61 -17.28 1.73
N MET A 54 -8.72 -16.93 2.66
CA MET A 54 -9.09 -16.18 3.87
C MET A 54 -9.49 -14.75 3.56
N GLY A 55 -8.78 -14.07 2.65
CA GLY A 55 -9.10 -12.71 2.22
C GLY A 55 -10.47 -12.64 1.57
N ARG A 56 -10.79 -13.56 0.66
CA ARG A 56 -12.14 -13.66 0.06
C ARG A 56 -13.19 -13.98 1.11
N PHE A 57 -12.94 -14.90 2.03
CA PHE A 57 -13.87 -15.24 3.11
C PHE A 57 -14.15 -14.06 4.05
N LEU A 58 -13.12 -13.31 4.44
CA LEU A 58 -13.23 -12.17 5.36
C LEU A 58 -13.87 -10.95 4.70
N ILE A 59 -13.63 -10.72 3.41
CA ILE A 59 -14.17 -9.57 2.66
C ILE A 59 -15.58 -9.85 2.13
N SER A 60 -15.92 -11.11 1.81
CA SER A 60 -17.19 -11.51 1.20
C SER A 60 -18.46 -10.94 1.87
N PRO A 61 -18.60 -10.97 3.22
CA PRO A 61 -19.77 -10.39 3.90
C PRO A 61 -19.95 -8.89 3.72
N PHE A 62 -18.87 -8.18 3.36
CA PHE A 62 -18.83 -6.74 3.20
C PHE A 62 -18.88 -6.30 1.73
N LEU A 63 -18.73 -7.21 0.77
CA LEU A 63 -18.83 -6.91 -0.66
C LEU A 63 -20.10 -6.14 -1.05
N PRO A 64 -21.30 -6.43 -0.51
CA PRO A 64 -22.50 -5.65 -0.83
C PRO A 64 -22.45 -4.19 -0.36
N ALA A 65 -21.58 -3.86 0.60
CA ALA A 65 -21.40 -2.51 1.15
C ALA A 65 -20.24 -1.74 0.49
N ILE A 66 -19.42 -2.42 -0.31
CA ILE A 66 -18.30 -1.84 -1.05
C ILE A 66 -18.84 -1.36 -2.41
N SER A 67 -18.53 -0.11 -2.80
CA SER A 67 -18.94 0.39 -4.12
C SER A 67 -18.34 -0.47 -5.24
N GLU A 68 -19.02 -0.59 -6.38
CA GLU A 68 -18.55 -1.41 -7.52
C GLU A 68 -17.10 -1.07 -7.94
N ASP A 69 -16.75 0.22 -7.88
CA ASP A 69 -15.41 0.74 -8.14
C ASP A 69 -14.36 0.26 -7.12
N LEU A 70 -14.70 0.30 -5.83
CA LEU A 70 -13.80 -0.14 -4.75
C LEU A 70 -13.66 -1.67 -4.75
N GLY A 71 -14.70 -2.40 -5.16
CA GLY A 71 -14.65 -3.85 -5.35
C GLY A 71 -13.69 -4.25 -6.47
N ARG A 72 -13.72 -3.55 -7.60
CA ARG A 72 -12.83 -3.82 -8.74
C ARG A 72 -11.37 -3.49 -8.43
N LYS A 73 -11.12 -2.35 -7.77
CA LYS A 73 -9.77 -1.96 -7.30
C LYS A 73 -9.23 -2.92 -6.25
N GLY A 74 -10.10 -3.37 -5.33
CA GLY A 74 -9.78 -4.37 -4.34
C GLY A 74 -9.42 -5.73 -4.95
N ASP A 75 -10.14 -6.18 -5.98
CA ASP A 75 -9.85 -7.45 -6.67
C ASP A 75 -8.47 -7.47 -7.31
N ILE A 76 -8.08 -6.38 -8.01
CA ILE A 76 -6.74 -6.26 -8.59
C ILE A 76 -5.67 -6.31 -7.49
N PHE A 77 -5.84 -5.52 -6.42
CA PHE A 77 -4.92 -5.52 -5.29
C PHE A 77 -4.76 -6.92 -4.66
N LEU A 78 -5.87 -7.61 -4.41
CA LEU A 78 -5.85 -8.96 -3.85
C LEU A 78 -5.13 -9.94 -4.77
N ARG A 79 -5.37 -9.90 -6.08
CA ARG A 79 -4.72 -10.79 -7.06
C ARG A 79 -3.23 -10.54 -7.17
N VAL A 80 -2.78 -9.28 -7.17
CA VAL A 80 -1.34 -8.96 -7.20
C VAL A 80 -0.63 -9.53 -5.97
N PHE A 81 -1.20 -9.36 -4.78
CA PHE A 81 -0.58 -9.79 -3.52
C PHE A 81 -0.92 -11.23 -3.10
N GLU A 82 -1.71 -11.97 -3.89
CA GLU A 82 -1.87 -13.43 -3.74
C GLU A 82 -0.58 -14.17 -4.13
N LYS A 83 0.25 -13.59 -5.00
CA LYS A 83 1.58 -14.12 -5.34
C LYS A 83 2.59 -13.78 -4.24
N ARG A 84 3.23 -14.80 -3.67
CA ARG A 84 4.23 -14.62 -2.61
C ARG A 84 5.39 -13.74 -3.08
N GLU A 85 5.81 -13.90 -4.33
CA GLU A 85 6.91 -13.17 -4.92
C GLU A 85 6.64 -11.65 -4.93
N ASN A 86 5.39 -11.24 -5.12
CA ASN A 86 5.00 -9.83 -5.13
C ASN A 86 4.99 -9.22 -3.72
N VAL A 87 4.65 -10.02 -2.70
CA VAL A 87 4.79 -9.63 -1.29
C VAL A 87 6.26 -9.44 -0.93
N GLU A 88 7.14 -10.34 -1.36
CA GLU A 88 8.59 -10.21 -1.15
C GLU A 88 9.15 -8.95 -1.84
N LYS A 89 8.75 -8.69 -3.09
CA LYS A 89 9.13 -7.46 -3.81
C LYS A 89 8.70 -6.19 -3.07
N LEU A 90 7.47 -6.16 -2.56
CA LEU A 90 6.98 -5.02 -1.76
C LEU A 90 7.85 -4.81 -0.53
N LEU A 91 8.17 -5.89 0.19
CA LEU A 91 8.99 -5.81 1.38
C LEU A 91 10.39 -5.25 1.07
N SER A 92 11.05 -5.77 0.02
CA SER A 92 12.38 -5.28 -0.38
C SER A 92 12.36 -3.79 -0.75
N LEU A 93 11.33 -3.32 -1.46
CA LEU A 93 11.19 -1.90 -1.76
C LEU A 93 11.01 -1.04 -0.51
N LEU A 94 10.22 -1.49 0.46
CA LEU A 94 10.03 -0.78 1.74
C LEU A 94 11.33 -0.73 2.55
N GLU A 95 12.10 -1.83 2.57
CA GLU A 95 13.41 -1.88 3.23
C GLU A 95 14.42 -0.93 2.57
N GLU A 96 14.46 -0.88 1.24
CA GLU A 96 15.29 0.06 0.49
C GLU A 96 14.91 1.51 0.80
N MET A 97 13.61 1.84 0.73
CA MET A 97 13.10 3.18 1.03
C MET A 97 13.41 3.60 2.47
N ALA A 98 13.16 2.73 3.45
CA ALA A 98 13.46 2.99 4.86
C ALA A 98 14.95 3.26 5.10
N LYS A 99 15.83 2.47 4.45
CA LYS A 99 17.28 2.62 4.56
C LYS A 99 17.79 3.89 3.88
N GLU A 100 17.21 4.27 2.75
CA GLU A 100 17.51 5.55 2.10
C GLU A 100 17.11 6.73 2.98
N GLU A 101 15.95 6.63 3.62
CA GLU A 101 15.44 7.61 4.57
C GLU A 101 16.44 7.79 5.73
N GLU A 102 16.85 6.73 6.42
CA GLU A 102 17.85 6.80 7.50
C GLU A 102 19.18 7.47 7.12
N ARG A 103 19.53 7.45 5.82
CA ARG A 103 20.75 8.08 5.29
C ARG A 103 20.56 9.55 4.93
N ARG A 104 19.33 10.06 4.88
CA ARG A 104 19.08 11.48 4.61
C ARG A 104 19.49 12.33 5.82
N PRO A 105 20.08 13.52 5.61
CA PRO A 105 20.36 14.46 6.69
C PRO A 105 19.09 14.84 7.45
N GLN A 106 19.18 14.94 8.78
CA GLN A 106 18.04 15.27 9.68
C GLN A 106 17.36 16.61 9.34
N GLU A 107 18.04 17.53 8.66
CA GLU A 107 17.47 18.82 8.23
C GLU A 107 16.41 18.70 7.12
N THR A 108 16.55 17.72 6.24
CA THR A 108 15.58 17.45 5.14
C THR A 108 14.26 16.88 5.68
N PHE A 109 14.35 16.02 6.69
CA PHE A 109 13.21 15.42 7.38
C PHE A 109 12.31 16.44 8.07
N GLU A 110 12.90 17.38 8.80
CA GLU A 110 12.13 18.40 9.50
C GLU A 110 11.33 19.28 8.52
N ASN A 111 11.83 19.49 7.31
CA ASN A 111 11.18 20.34 6.32
C ASN A 111 10.02 19.58 5.62
N ASP A 112 10.24 18.33 5.25
CA ASP A 112 9.22 17.47 4.64
C ASP A 112 8.09 17.16 5.64
N GLU A 113 8.39 16.82 6.90
CA GLU A 113 7.36 16.63 7.93
C GLU A 113 6.50 17.89 8.13
N LYS A 114 7.13 19.07 8.14
CA LYS A 114 6.42 20.37 8.27
C LYS A 114 5.52 20.64 7.06
N GLU A 115 5.88 20.23 5.85
CA GLU A 115 5.03 20.32 4.66
C GLU A 115 3.90 19.29 4.64
N HIS A 116 4.19 18.02 4.96
CA HIS A 116 3.24 16.92 4.97
C HIS A 116 2.15 17.11 6.05
N LYS A 117 2.53 17.57 7.26
CA LYS A 117 1.61 17.84 8.37
C LYS A 117 0.65 19.00 8.06
N LYS A 118 1.06 19.99 7.26
CA LYS A 118 0.20 21.09 6.80
C LYS A 118 -0.83 20.64 5.75
N ARG A 119 -0.61 19.52 5.06
CA ARG A 119 -1.44 19.07 3.92
C ARG A 119 -2.27 17.81 4.18
N GLY A 120 -1.89 16.94 5.12
CA GLY A 120 -2.37 15.54 5.17
C GLY A 120 -3.78 15.32 5.72
N TRP A 121 -4.13 15.86 6.89
CA TRP A 121 -5.32 15.39 7.62
C TRP A 121 -6.51 16.35 7.52
N ARG A 122 -6.23 17.65 7.37
CA ARG A 122 -7.25 18.72 7.23
C ARG A 122 -8.03 18.65 5.91
N ARG A 123 -7.55 17.89 4.93
CA ARG A 123 -8.24 17.71 3.64
C ARG A 123 -9.30 16.62 3.66
N LEU A 124 -9.27 15.74 4.67
CA LEU A 124 -10.19 14.61 4.79
C LEU A 124 -11.39 14.92 5.71
N ILE A 125 -11.36 16.04 6.43
CA ILE A 125 -12.43 16.48 7.33
C ILE A 125 -12.87 17.88 6.91
N PRO A 126 -13.91 18.04 6.08
CA PRO A 126 -14.29 19.33 5.48
C PRO A 126 -14.96 20.31 6.45
N PHE A 127 -15.01 20.03 7.75
CA PHE A 127 -15.77 20.77 8.77
C PHE A 127 -14.97 21.09 10.04
N LEU A 128 -13.64 21.16 9.92
CA LEU A 128 -12.72 21.57 11.01
C LEU A 128 -11.83 22.72 10.56
#